data_AF-A0A1F6NWF1-F1
#
_entry.id   AF-A0A1F6NWF1-F1
#
_cell.length_a   1.000
_cell.length_b   1.000
_cell.length_c   1.000
_cell.angle_alpha   90.00
_cell.angle_beta   90.00
_cell.angle_gamma   90.00
#
_symmetry.space_group_name_H-M   'P 1'
#
loop_
_entity.id
_entity.type
_entity.pdbx_description
1 polymer ?
#
loop_
_entity_poly.entity_id
_entity_poly.type
_entity_poly.pdbx_seq_one_letter_code
_entity_poly.pdbx_strand_id
1 'polypeptide(L)'
;MHPRLAAVTEFVVALLFWLALTRLTVFWMLVVWILFRLALSAMVIRLCYYPPAWKRVRHFLVLALFNFGLLFYLLFVEQILSTRLSGLIFIFLPALSFWLLPATPDRSLLAFKPERRVRLALTIFGLCGIWVGIYSSIILQIFNVHFWLWLFLGSCLSAWSAYFWWQEYEIENVTKMRVWALAVLAMMLELAWVIYLLPLGYFISGFLVTWFWYGLWIMARFYFTPAGINWKKQSVFLIVNGVLLFLFLMFVARWR
;
A
#
# COMPACT_ATOMS: atom_id res chain seq x y z
N MET A 1 -20.62 6.51 -15.46
CA MET A 1 -20.76 7.11 -14.11
C MET A 1 -19.72 8.21 -13.95
N HIS A 2 -20.11 9.40 -13.47
CA HIS A 2 -19.18 10.50 -13.22
C HIS A 2 -18.22 10.15 -12.06
N PRO A 3 -16.92 10.48 -12.12
CA PRO A 3 -15.95 10.07 -11.07
C PRO A 3 -16.32 10.54 -9.66
N ARG A 4 -16.88 11.74 -9.53
CA ARG A 4 -17.39 12.24 -8.23
C ARG A 4 -18.55 11.40 -7.68
N LEU A 5 -19.43 10.90 -8.54
CA LEU A 5 -20.49 9.99 -8.11
C LEU A 5 -19.90 8.66 -7.65
N ALA A 6 -18.90 8.15 -8.36
CA ALA A 6 -18.16 6.94 -7.98
C ALA A 6 -17.47 7.09 -6.62
N ALA A 7 -16.88 8.26 -6.36
CA ALA A 7 -16.27 8.59 -5.07
C ALA A 7 -17.28 8.61 -3.92
N VAL A 8 -18.46 9.21 -4.12
CA VAL A 8 -19.54 9.21 -3.11
C VAL A 8 -20.06 7.80 -2.87
N THR A 9 -20.27 7.00 -3.92
CA THR A 9 -20.68 5.59 -3.73
C THR A 9 -19.62 4.80 -2.98
N GLU A 10 -18.34 5.02 -3.29
CA GLU A 10 -17.24 4.34 -2.62
C GLU A 10 -17.15 4.75 -1.14
N PHE A 11 -17.35 6.03 -0.85
CA PHE A 11 -17.40 6.55 0.52
C PHE A 11 -18.54 5.91 1.34
N VAL A 12 -19.76 5.91 0.80
CA VAL A 12 -20.93 5.34 1.48
C VAL A 12 -20.74 3.84 1.71
N VAL A 13 -20.26 3.11 0.71
CA VAL A 13 -19.99 1.68 0.83
C VAL A 13 -18.89 1.41 1.85
N ALA A 14 -17.79 2.18 1.82
CA ALA A 14 -16.70 2.02 2.79
C ALA A 14 -17.16 2.31 4.23
N LEU A 15 -18.04 3.30 4.41
CA LEU A 15 -18.63 3.61 5.72
C LEU A 15 -19.53 2.48 6.22
N LEU A 16 -20.42 1.96 5.36
CA LEU A 16 -21.26 0.81 5.70
C LEU A 16 -20.41 -0.43 6.02
N PHE A 17 -19.35 -0.64 5.25
CA PHE A 17 -18.40 -1.72 5.46
C PHE A 17 -17.68 -1.58 6.80
N TRP A 18 -17.21 -0.38 7.14
CA TRP A 18 -16.59 -0.09 8.43
C TRP A 18 -17.52 -0.40 9.60
N LEU A 19 -18.78 0.07 9.53
CA LEU A 19 -19.79 -0.18 10.55
C LEU A 19 -20.10 -1.69 10.68
N ALA A 20 -20.21 -2.40 9.56
CA ALA A 20 -20.44 -3.83 9.56
C ALA A 20 -19.27 -4.63 10.13
N LEU A 21 -18.03 -4.24 9.83
CA LEU A 21 -16.81 -4.89 10.31
C LEU A 21 -16.77 -4.97 11.84
N THR A 22 -17.22 -3.91 12.53
CA THR A 22 -17.28 -3.87 14.01
C THR A 22 -18.28 -4.85 14.63
N ARG A 23 -19.17 -5.45 13.82
CA ARG A 23 -20.21 -6.39 14.26
C ARG A 23 -19.94 -7.83 13.84
N LEU A 24 -18.86 -8.09 13.10
CA LEU A 24 -18.56 -9.44 12.62
C LEU A 24 -18.07 -10.33 13.76
N THR A 25 -18.71 -11.48 13.94
CA THR A 25 -18.33 -12.48 14.94
C THR A 25 -17.67 -13.72 14.33
N VAL A 26 -17.87 -13.98 13.03
CA VAL A 26 -17.45 -15.22 12.36
C VAL A 26 -16.48 -14.93 11.21
N PHE A 27 -15.38 -15.69 11.14
CA PHE A 27 -14.33 -15.54 10.13
C PHE A 27 -14.83 -15.65 8.68
N TRP A 28 -15.73 -16.59 8.37
CA TRP A 28 -16.28 -16.74 7.01
C TRP A 28 -17.06 -15.50 6.54
N MET A 29 -17.71 -14.78 7.46
CA MET A 29 -18.35 -13.51 7.11
C MET A 29 -17.32 -12.51 6.61
N LEU A 30 -16.15 -12.41 7.25
CA LEU A 30 -15.05 -11.54 6.81
C LEU A 30 -14.65 -11.84 5.36
N VAL A 31 -14.50 -13.11 4.99
CA VAL A 31 -14.14 -13.53 3.63
C VAL A 31 -15.21 -13.11 2.63
N VAL A 32 -16.48 -13.41 2.91
CA VAL A 32 -17.61 -13.01 2.04
C VAL A 32 -17.65 -11.49 1.88
N TRP A 33 -17.44 -10.75 2.97
CA TRP A 33 -17.39 -9.30 2.96
C TRP A 33 -16.26 -8.76 2.08
N ILE A 34 -15.04 -9.31 2.17
CA ILE A 34 -13.93 -8.92 1.30
C ILE A 34 -14.27 -9.16 -0.17
N LEU A 35 -14.81 -10.33 -0.51
CA LEU A 35 -15.19 -10.66 -1.88
C LEU A 35 -16.25 -9.69 -2.41
N PHE A 36 -17.25 -9.37 -1.59
CA PHE A 36 -18.26 -8.37 -1.92
C PHE A 36 -17.64 -6.99 -2.17
N ARG A 37 -16.71 -6.56 -1.30
CA ARG A 37 -16.00 -5.29 -1.44
C ARG A 37 -15.22 -5.21 -2.75
N LEU A 38 -14.47 -6.26 -3.09
CA LEU A 38 -13.71 -6.34 -4.33
C LEU A 38 -14.64 -6.34 -5.56
N ALA A 39 -15.73 -7.10 -5.51
CA ALA A 39 -16.72 -7.13 -6.59
C ALA A 39 -17.35 -5.75 -6.83
N LEU A 40 -17.70 -5.04 -5.74
CA LEU A 40 -18.24 -3.69 -5.82
C LEU A 40 -17.21 -2.70 -6.37
N SER A 41 -15.96 -2.71 -5.89
CA SER A 41 -14.91 -1.86 -6.44
C SER A 41 -14.69 -2.15 -7.93
N ALA A 42 -14.72 -3.42 -8.36
CA ALA A 42 -14.64 -3.79 -9.77
C ALA A 42 -15.82 -3.24 -10.59
N MET A 43 -17.04 -3.32 -10.05
CA MET A 43 -18.25 -2.75 -10.66
C MET A 43 -18.14 -1.23 -10.81
N VAL A 44 -17.77 -0.50 -9.75
CA VAL A 44 -17.59 0.96 -9.78
C VAL A 44 -16.54 1.36 -10.81
N ILE A 45 -15.40 0.67 -10.85
CA ILE A 45 -14.34 0.92 -11.85
C ILE A 45 -14.83 0.64 -13.27
N ARG A 46 -15.64 -0.40 -13.48
CA ARG A 46 -16.19 -0.72 -14.80
C ARG A 46 -17.15 0.36 -15.29
N LEU A 47 -17.95 0.92 -14.39
CA LEU A 47 -18.97 1.94 -14.69
C LEU A 47 -18.41 3.37 -14.72
N CYS A 48 -17.29 3.63 -14.05
CA CYS A 48 -16.62 4.92 -14.06
C CYS A 48 -15.91 5.17 -15.40
N TYR A 49 -15.92 6.44 -15.84
CA TYR A 49 -15.12 6.86 -16.97
C TYR A 49 -13.62 6.79 -16.62
N TYR A 50 -12.81 6.29 -17.56
CA TYR A 50 -11.35 6.32 -17.48
C TYR A 50 -10.79 6.88 -18.79
N PRO A 51 -9.80 7.78 -18.73
CA PRO A 51 -9.06 8.22 -19.90
C PRO A 51 -8.39 7.04 -20.62
N PRO A 52 -8.26 7.07 -21.96
CA PRO A 52 -7.74 5.96 -22.76
C PRO A 52 -6.30 5.57 -22.45
N ALA A 53 -5.49 6.52 -21.94
CA ALA A 53 -4.12 6.25 -21.52
C ALA A 53 -4.04 5.35 -20.27
N TRP A 54 -5.15 5.14 -19.54
CA TRP A 54 -5.14 4.50 -18.22
C TRP A 54 -5.78 3.14 -18.21
N LYS A 55 -5.08 2.20 -17.56
CA LYS A 55 -5.54 0.83 -17.39
C LYS A 55 -6.39 0.71 -16.14
N ARG A 56 -7.69 0.46 -16.31
CA ARG A 56 -8.66 0.22 -15.21
C ARG A 56 -8.19 -0.85 -14.23
N VAL A 57 -7.57 -1.91 -14.76
CA VAL A 57 -7.02 -3.03 -13.98
C VAL A 57 -5.99 -2.54 -12.96
N ARG A 58 -5.19 -1.52 -13.28
CA ARG A 58 -4.19 -0.98 -12.36
C ARG A 58 -4.85 -0.34 -11.13
N HIS A 59 -5.88 0.47 -11.33
CA HIS A 59 -6.60 1.07 -10.21
C HIS A 59 -7.28 -0.01 -9.35
N PHE A 60 -7.87 -1.02 -9.98
CA PHE A 60 -8.46 -2.15 -9.26
C PHE A 60 -7.44 -2.89 -8.40
N LEU A 61 -6.26 -3.20 -8.93
CA LEU A 61 -5.20 -3.89 -8.20
C LEU A 61 -4.70 -3.08 -6.99
N VAL A 62 -4.56 -1.76 -7.13
CA VAL A 62 -4.18 -0.87 -6.03
C VAL A 62 -5.25 -0.87 -4.94
N LEU A 63 -6.53 -0.79 -5.32
CA LEU A 63 -7.63 -0.85 -4.36
C LEU A 63 -7.73 -2.23 -3.69
N ALA A 64 -7.53 -3.31 -4.44
CA ALA A 64 -7.50 -4.66 -3.88
C ALA A 64 -6.38 -4.80 -2.84
N LEU A 65 -5.15 -4.41 -3.20
CA LEU A 65 -4.00 -4.44 -2.31
C LEU A 65 -4.23 -3.60 -1.04
N PHE A 66 -4.80 -2.40 -1.19
CA PHE A 66 -5.16 -1.55 -0.06
C PHE A 66 -6.21 -2.18 0.84
N ASN A 67 -7.32 -2.69 0.27
CA ASN A 67 -8.40 -3.31 1.04
C ASN A 67 -7.89 -4.54 1.80
N PHE A 68 -7.11 -5.41 1.15
CA PHE A 68 -6.52 -6.58 1.81
C PHE A 68 -5.55 -6.17 2.91
N GLY A 69 -4.63 -5.25 2.63
CA GLY A 69 -3.65 -4.81 3.60
C GLY A 69 -4.26 -4.15 4.82
N LEU A 70 -5.19 -3.21 4.61
CA LEU A 70 -5.84 -2.52 5.71
C LEU A 70 -6.73 -3.48 6.53
N LEU A 71 -7.30 -4.51 5.91
CA LEU A 71 -7.98 -5.57 6.65
C LEU A 71 -7.03 -6.38 7.53
N PHE A 72 -5.88 -6.80 7.01
CA PHE A 72 -4.84 -7.43 7.83
C PHE A 72 -4.41 -6.53 8.99
N TYR A 73 -4.28 -5.22 8.73
CA TYR A 73 -4.01 -4.24 9.77
C TYR A 73 -5.08 -4.23 10.87
N LEU A 74 -6.35 -4.15 10.48
CA LEU A 74 -7.48 -4.05 11.40
C LEU A 74 -7.68 -5.31 12.25
N LEU A 75 -7.34 -6.49 11.72
CA LEU A 75 -7.43 -7.74 12.47
C LEU A 75 -6.48 -7.81 13.66
N PHE A 76 -5.36 -7.07 13.61
CA PHE A 76 -4.30 -7.14 14.62
C PHE A 76 -4.11 -5.85 15.41
N VAL A 77 -4.92 -4.82 15.15
CA VAL A 77 -4.80 -3.55 15.87
C VAL A 77 -5.69 -3.54 17.11
N GLU A 78 -5.08 -3.46 18.29
CA GLU A 78 -5.82 -3.43 19.56
C GLU A 78 -6.18 -2.01 20.01
N GLN A 79 -5.39 -1.00 19.59
CA GLN A 79 -5.55 0.36 20.08
C GLN A 79 -6.71 1.08 19.38
N ILE A 80 -7.75 1.45 20.15
CA ILE A 80 -8.96 2.17 19.69
C ILE A 80 -8.65 3.38 18.80
N LEU A 81 -7.65 4.19 19.16
CA LEU A 81 -7.30 5.37 18.37
C LEU A 81 -6.80 4.96 16.98
N SER A 82 -5.95 3.94 16.93
CA SER A 82 -5.43 3.43 15.66
C SER A 82 -6.52 2.76 14.81
N THR A 83 -7.44 2.02 15.45
CA THR A 83 -8.63 1.47 14.78
C THR A 83 -9.47 2.59 14.17
N ARG A 84 -9.75 3.68 14.90
CA ARG A 84 -10.52 4.82 14.37
C ARG A 84 -9.80 5.52 13.23
N LEU A 85 -8.49 5.77 13.36
CA LEU A 85 -7.69 6.41 12.32
C LEU A 85 -7.60 5.56 11.05
N SER A 86 -7.37 4.25 11.19
CA SER A 86 -7.36 3.32 10.05
C SER A 86 -8.73 3.19 9.40
N GLY A 87 -9.82 3.25 10.17
CA GLY A 87 -11.19 3.35 9.65
C GLY A 87 -11.41 4.62 8.82
N LEU A 88 -10.92 5.78 9.28
CA LEU A 88 -10.96 7.02 8.48
C LEU A 88 -10.16 6.86 7.18
N ILE A 89 -8.94 6.31 7.25
CA ILE A 89 -8.10 6.06 6.08
C ILE A 89 -8.81 5.13 5.08
N PHE A 90 -9.46 4.06 5.58
CA PHE A 90 -10.22 3.11 4.79
C PHE A 90 -11.41 3.73 4.04
N ILE A 91 -12.09 4.68 4.68
CA ILE A 91 -13.25 5.37 4.10
C ILE A 91 -12.80 6.43 3.09
N PHE A 92 -11.85 7.28 3.47
CA PHE A 92 -11.50 8.47 2.69
C PHE A 92 -10.55 8.18 1.53
N LEU A 93 -9.50 7.36 1.69
CA LEU A 93 -8.50 7.20 0.63
C LEU A 93 -9.06 6.58 -0.67
N PRO A 94 -9.88 5.50 -0.63
CA PRO A 94 -10.52 4.98 -1.84
C PRO A 94 -11.47 5.99 -2.48
N ALA A 95 -12.25 6.72 -1.69
CA ALA A 95 -13.13 7.77 -2.22
C ALA A 95 -12.31 8.89 -2.89
N LEU A 96 -11.19 9.30 -2.29
CA LEU A 96 -10.28 10.30 -2.85
C LEU A 96 -9.64 9.85 -4.16
N SER A 97 -9.34 8.56 -4.34
CA SER A 97 -8.78 8.06 -5.60
C SER A 97 -9.78 8.22 -6.75
N PHE A 98 -11.08 8.00 -6.52
CA PHE A 98 -12.11 8.27 -7.51
C PHE A 98 -12.41 9.76 -7.69
N TRP A 99 -12.34 10.55 -6.61
CA TRP A 99 -12.64 11.98 -6.66
C TRP A 99 -11.64 12.76 -7.52
N LEU A 100 -10.36 12.37 -7.45
CA LEU A 100 -9.27 12.99 -8.20
C LEU A 100 -9.13 12.48 -9.64
N LEU A 101 -9.95 11.51 -10.07
CA LEU A 101 -10.01 11.12 -11.47
C LEU A 101 -10.61 12.28 -12.29
N PRO A 102 -9.97 12.68 -13.40
CA PRO A 102 -10.50 13.75 -14.23
C PRO A 102 -11.79 13.30 -14.93
N ALA A 103 -12.78 14.19 -14.91
CA ALA A 103 -14.09 13.98 -15.53
C ALA A 103 -14.07 14.26 -17.05
N THR A 104 -13.11 15.06 -17.49
CA THR A 104 -12.92 15.49 -18.88
C THR A 104 -11.68 14.81 -19.47
N PRO A 105 -11.66 14.54 -20.79
CA PRO A 105 -10.47 14.08 -21.50
C PRO A 105 -9.46 15.23 -21.64
N ASP A 106 -8.97 15.76 -20.54
CA ASP A 106 -7.92 16.77 -20.54
C ASP A 106 -6.58 16.12 -20.87
N ARG A 107 -5.88 16.69 -21.85
CA ARG A 107 -4.60 16.16 -22.36
C ARG A 107 -3.40 16.45 -21.46
N SER A 108 -3.55 17.29 -20.42
CA SER A 108 -2.40 17.71 -19.63
C SER A 108 -1.99 16.66 -18.59
N LEU A 109 -0.82 16.03 -18.78
CA LEU A 109 -0.22 15.07 -17.85
C LEU A 109 -0.09 15.62 -16.40
N LEU A 110 -0.04 16.94 -16.26
CA LEU A 110 0.00 17.66 -14.98
C LEU A 110 -1.26 17.46 -14.13
N ALA A 111 -2.44 17.39 -14.75
CA ALA A 111 -3.71 17.21 -14.04
C ALA A 111 -3.81 15.86 -13.31
N PHE A 112 -3.03 14.86 -13.75
CA PHE A 112 -3.08 13.48 -13.22
C PHE A 112 -2.12 13.22 -12.04
N LYS A 113 -1.26 14.18 -11.73
CA LYS A 113 -0.24 14.03 -10.67
C LYS A 113 -0.84 13.80 -9.27
N PRO A 114 -1.94 14.48 -8.86
CA PRO A 114 -2.55 14.27 -7.54
C PRO A 114 -3.13 12.87 -7.37
N GLU A 115 -3.88 12.37 -8.37
CA GLU A 115 -4.46 11.03 -8.33
C GLU A 115 -3.38 9.96 -8.16
N ARG A 116 -2.30 10.06 -8.95
CA ARG A 116 -1.21 9.09 -8.93
C ARG A 116 -0.58 8.99 -7.54
N ARG A 117 -0.47 10.12 -6.84
CA ARG A 117 0.04 10.18 -5.46
C ARG A 117 -0.91 9.53 -4.46
N VAL A 118 -2.22 9.69 -4.63
CA VAL A 118 -3.21 9.02 -3.78
C VAL A 118 -3.22 7.51 -4.00
N ARG A 119 -3.14 7.04 -5.24
CA ARG A 119 -2.99 5.60 -5.52
C ARG A 119 -1.68 5.03 -4.98
N LEU A 120 -0.59 5.79 -5.03
CA LEU A 120 0.66 5.38 -4.41
C LEU A 120 0.51 5.28 -2.89
N ALA A 121 -0.17 6.25 -2.26
CA ALA A 121 -0.48 6.21 -0.83
C ALA A 121 -1.32 4.97 -0.47
N LEU A 122 -2.37 4.65 -1.25
CA LEU A 122 -3.14 3.41 -1.10
C LEU A 122 -2.25 2.17 -1.13
N THR A 123 -1.27 2.13 -2.04
CA THR A 123 -0.30 1.02 -2.12
C THR A 123 0.59 0.94 -0.88
N ILE A 124 1.11 2.08 -0.41
CA ILE A 124 1.96 2.16 0.79
C ILE A 124 1.19 1.67 2.02
N PHE A 125 -0.03 2.16 2.23
CA PHE A 125 -0.87 1.70 3.35
C PHE A 125 -1.27 0.23 3.23
N GLY A 126 -1.56 -0.24 2.02
CA GLY A 126 -1.83 -1.65 1.76
C GLY A 126 -0.64 -2.54 2.10
N LEU A 127 0.56 -2.22 1.60
CA LEU A 127 1.77 -2.98 1.93
C LEU A 127 2.10 -2.92 3.42
N CYS A 128 1.93 -1.77 4.06
CA CYS A 128 2.11 -1.64 5.51
C CYS A 128 1.21 -2.62 6.26
N GLY A 129 -0.09 -2.62 5.94
CA GLY A 129 -1.03 -3.54 6.57
C GLY A 129 -0.75 -5.02 6.29
N ILE A 130 -0.28 -5.37 5.09
CA ILE A 130 0.15 -6.73 4.75
C ILE A 130 1.36 -7.15 5.59
N TRP A 131 2.39 -6.31 5.67
CA TRP A 131 3.58 -6.62 6.45
C TRP A 131 3.28 -6.70 7.95
N VAL A 132 2.44 -5.81 8.48
CA VAL A 132 1.94 -5.89 9.85
C VAL A 132 1.23 -7.24 10.05
N GLY A 133 0.32 -7.62 9.15
CA GLY A 133 -0.37 -8.91 9.22
C GLY A 133 0.55 -10.12 9.14
N ILE A 134 1.59 -10.08 8.31
CA ILE A 134 2.61 -11.12 8.20
C ILE A 134 3.35 -11.27 9.53
N TYR A 135 3.89 -10.18 10.09
CA TYR A 135 4.60 -10.25 11.36
C TYR A 135 3.69 -10.69 12.51
N SER A 136 2.45 -10.21 12.56
CA SER A 136 1.46 -10.67 13.55
C SER A 136 1.20 -12.16 13.42
N SER A 137 1.02 -12.66 12.20
CA SER A 137 0.78 -14.09 11.94
C SER A 137 1.96 -14.97 12.37
N ILE A 138 3.19 -14.51 12.12
CA ILE A 138 4.41 -15.23 12.53
C ILE A 138 4.56 -15.20 14.06
N ILE A 139 4.47 -14.02 14.69
CA ILE A 139 4.72 -13.84 16.12
C ILE A 139 3.64 -14.52 16.97
N LEU A 140 2.37 -14.38 16.58
CA LEU A 140 1.23 -14.95 17.30
C LEU A 140 0.97 -16.41 16.90
N GLN A 141 1.73 -16.96 15.95
CA GLN A 141 1.62 -18.34 15.46
C GLN A 141 0.19 -18.73 15.04
N ILE A 142 -0.54 -17.80 14.43
CA ILE A 142 -1.97 -17.98 14.07
C ILE A 142 -2.15 -19.10 13.06
N PHE A 143 -1.22 -19.18 12.11
CA PHE A 143 -1.21 -20.20 11.09
C PHE A 143 0.01 -21.11 11.33
N ASN A 144 -0.20 -22.43 11.30
CA ASN A 144 0.87 -23.42 11.40
C ASN A 144 1.62 -23.54 10.05
N VAL A 145 2.23 -22.44 9.63
CA VAL A 145 2.95 -22.29 8.37
C VAL A 145 4.34 -21.78 8.67
N HIS A 146 5.35 -22.33 7.98
CA HIS A 146 6.74 -21.93 8.17
C HIS A 146 6.95 -20.44 7.89
N PHE A 147 7.62 -19.71 8.80
CA PHE A 147 7.76 -18.25 8.71
C PHE A 147 8.42 -17.77 7.40
N TRP A 148 9.40 -18.50 6.88
CA TRP A 148 10.02 -18.23 5.56
C TRP A 148 9.00 -18.06 4.42
N LEU A 149 7.92 -18.84 4.40
CA LEU A 149 6.90 -18.70 3.36
C LEU A 149 6.23 -17.33 3.43
N TRP A 150 5.91 -16.87 4.65
CA TRP A 150 5.33 -15.54 4.86
C TRP A 150 6.27 -14.41 4.44
N LEU A 151 7.55 -14.48 4.83
CA LEU A 151 8.56 -13.49 4.45
C LEU A 151 8.76 -13.46 2.93
N PHE A 152 8.79 -14.63 2.28
CA PHE A 152 8.93 -14.75 0.83
C PHE A 152 7.72 -14.16 0.10
N LEU A 153 6.49 -14.47 0.53
CA LEU A 153 5.26 -13.93 -0.07
C LEU A 153 5.18 -12.39 0.08
N GLY A 154 5.48 -11.86 1.27
CA GLY A 154 5.54 -10.42 1.50
C GLY A 154 6.57 -9.71 0.64
N SER A 155 7.74 -10.33 0.46
CA SER A 155 8.82 -9.81 -0.38
C SER A 155 8.45 -9.84 -1.87
N CYS A 156 7.80 -10.91 -2.34
CA CYS A 156 7.25 -11.01 -3.69
C CYS A 156 6.21 -9.91 -3.96
N LEU A 157 5.28 -9.67 -3.03
CA LEU A 157 4.28 -8.60 -3.17
C LEU A 157 4.92 -7.20 -3.17
N SER A 158 5.97 -7.01 -2.36
CA SER A 158 6.74 -5.76 -2.31
C SER A 158 7.51 -5.50 -3.61
N ALA A 159 8.19 -6.53 -4.15
CA ALA A 159 8.88 -6.42 -5.43
C ALA A 159 7.91 -6.19 -6.59
N TRP A 160 6.78 -6.91 -6.60
CA TRP A 160 5.73 -6.77 -7.60
C TRP A 160 5.11 -5.37 -7.60
N SER A 161 4.77 -4.84 -6.43
CA SER A 161 4.22 -3.50 -6.30
C SER A 161 5.22 -2.40 -6.70
N ALA A 162 6.51 -2.56 -6.39
CA ALA A 162 7.55 -1.64 -6.85
C ALA A 162 7.65 -1.63 -8.38
N TYR A 163 7.73 -2.81 -8.99
CA TYR A 163 7.74 -2.99 -10.44
C TYR A 163 6.48 -2.41 -11.11
N PHE A 164 5.32 -2.69 -10.55
CA PHE A 164 4.03 -2.17 -11.00
C PHE A 164 4.03 -0.64 -11.04
N TRP A 165 4.57 0.01 -10.00
CA TRP A 165 4.66 1.46 -9.95
C TRP A 165 5.69 2.03 -10.92
N TRP A 166 6.85 1.40 -11.10
CA TRP A 166 7.83 1.83 -12.10
C TRP A 166 7.25 1.81 -13.52
N GLN A 167 6.43 0.82 -13.86
CA GLN A 167 5.71 0.79 -15.14
C GLN A 167 4.73 1.96 -15.34
N GLU A 168 4.17 2.52 -14.27
CA GLU A 168 3.27 3.68 -14.33
C GLU A 168 4.02 5.00 -14.60
N TYR A 169 5.33 5.03 -14.31
CA TYR A 169 6.20 6.17 -14.61
C TYR A 169 6.86 6.07 -15.99
N GLU A 170 6.41 5.14 -16.85
CA GLU A 170 6.82 5.02 -18.26
C GLU A 170 8.34 4.97 -18.46
N ILE A 171 9.03 4.24 -17.58
CA ILE A 171 10.47 4.05 -17.67
C ILE A 171 10.82 3.27 -18.94
N GLU A 172 11.69 3.84 -19.78
CA GLU A 172 12.01 3.33 -21.12
C GLU A 172 12.70 1.95 -21.12
N ASN A 173 13.46 1.61 -20.07
CA ASN A 173 14.30 0.41 -20.05
C ASN A 173 13.70 -0.75 -19.23
N VAL A 174 12.90 -1.58 -19.91
CA VAL A 174 12.19 -2.74 -19.31
C VAL A 174 13.16 -3.77 -18.70
N THR A 175 14.31 -4.03 -19.33
CA THR A 175 15.27 -5.04 -18.84
C THR A 175 15.90 -4.61 -17.52
N LYS A 176 16.37 -3.36 -17.43
CA LYS A 176 16.91 -2.80 -16.18
C LYS A 176 15.87 -2.83 -15.06
N MET A 177 14.61 -2.52 -15.39
CA MET A 177 13.51 -2.55 -14.43
C MET A 177 13.24 -3.95 -13.86
N ARG A 178 13.34 -5.02 -14.66
CA ARG A 178 13.18 -6.41 -14.19
C ARG A 178 14.32 -6.83 -13.25
N VAL A 179 15.56 -6.49 -13.59
CA VAL A 179 16.72 -6.79 -12.73
C VAL A 179 16.58 -6.09 -11.38
N TRP A 180 16.16 -4.83 -11.37
CA TRP A 180 15.89 -4.11 -10.12
C TRP A 180 14.71 -4.66 -9.34
N ALA A 181 13.68 -5.22 -9.98
CA ALA A 181 12.59 -5.88 -9.27
C ALA A 181 13.09 -7.13 -8.53
N LEU A 182 13.97 -7.93 -9.17
CA LEU A 182 14.63 -9.07 -8.52
C LEU A 182 15.58 -8.61 -7.40
N ALA A 183 16.30 -7.51 -7.60
CA ALA A 183 17.14 -6.93 -6.56
C ALA A 183 16.31 -6.46 -5.36
N VAL A 184 15.18 -5.80 -5.59
CA VAL A 184 14.23 -5.42 -4.53
C VAL A 184 13.67 -6.66 -3.84
N LEU A 185 13.33 -7.74 -4.56
CA LEU A 185 12.89 -8.99 -3.94
C LEU A 185 13.93 -9.50 -2.94
N ALA A 186 15.20 -9.61 -3.35
CA ALA A 186 16.28 -10.07 -2.49
C ALA A 186 16.51 -9.14 -1.28
N MET A 187 16.56 -7.82 -1.51
CA MET A 187 16.73 -6.83 -0.44
C MET A 187 15.57 -6.86 0.56
N MET A 188 14.32 -7.00 0.08
CA MET A 188 13.15 -7.05 0.95
C MET A 188 13.10 -8.34 1.77
N LEU A 189 13.51 -9.47 1.18
CA LEU A 189 13.57 -10.74 1.91
C LEU A 189 14.61 -10.70 3.03
N GLU A 190 15.81 -10.22 2.72
CA GLU A 190 16.90 -10.05 3.70
C GLU A 190 16.47 -9.07 4.80
N LEU A 191 15.94 -7.91 4.42
CA LEU A 191 15.47 -6.91 5.38
C LEU A 191 14.36 -7.45 6.28
N ALA A 192 13.39 -8.18 5.72
CA ALA A 192 12.29 -8.74 6.49
C ALA A 192 12.78 -9.81 7.47
N TRP A 193 13.77 -10.61 7.08
CA TRP A 193 14.43 -11.56 7.96
C TRP A 193 15.22 -10.87 9.09
N VAL A 194 16.01 -9.85 8.78
CA VAL A 194 16.73 -9.05 9.79
C VAL A 194 15.76 -8.41 10.78
N ILE A 195 14.68 -7.78 10.29
CA ILE A 195 13.67 -7.15 11.16
C ILE A 195 12.90 -8.19 11.98
N TYR A 196 12.72 -9.41 11.47
CA TYR A 196 12.13 -10.51 12.24
C TYR A 196 12.97 -10.91 13.45
N LEU A 197 14.30 -10.87 13.33
CA LEU A 197 15.23 -11.19 14.42
C LEU A 197 15.29 -10.10 15.49
N LEU A 198 14.88 -8.88 15.17
CA LEU A 198 14.84 -7.79 16.15
C LEU A 198 13.65 -7.98 17.12
N PRO A 199 13.83 -7.68 18.42
CA PRO A 199 12.77 -7.78 19.42
C PRO A 199 11.80 -6.58 19.32
N LEU A 200 11.16 -6.43 18.17
CA LEU A 200 10.21 -5.35 17.87
C LEU A 200 8.78 -5.88 17.87
N GLY A 201 7.81 -4.99 18.17
CA GLY A 201 6.40 -5.27 17.98
C GLY A 201 6.06 -5.43 16.48
N TYR A 202 5.12 -6.32 16.15
CA TYR A 202 4.69 -6.60 14.77
C TYR A 202 4.29 -5.34 13.99
N PHE A 203 3.67 -4.35 14.66
CA PHE A 203 3.30 -3.08 14.06
C PHE A 203 4.53 -2.28 13.58
N ILE A 204 5.52 -2.16 14.46
CA ILE A 204 6.77 -1.45 14.17
C ILE A 204 7.54 -2.18 13.08
N SER A 205 7.64 -3.50 13.16
CA SER A 205 8.30 -4.33 12.15
C SER A 205 7.68 -4.14 10.76
N GLY A 206 6.36 -4.22 10.64
CA GLY A 206 5.68 -4.04 9.35
C GLY A 206 5.81 -2.63 8.79
N PHE A 207 5.78 -1.62 9.67
CA PHE A 207 6.02 -0.24 9.30
C PHE A 207 7.44 -0.02 8.79
N LEU A 208 8.47 -0.53 9.49
CA LEU A 208 9.87 -0.39 9.10
C LEU A 208 10.14 -1.02 7.74
N VAL A 209 9.66 -2.24 7.51
CA VAL A 209 9.80 -2.92 6.21
C VAL A 209 9.19 -2.07 5.09
N THR A 210 8.00 -1.52 5.31
CA THR A 210 7.31 -0.69 4.31
C THR A 210 8.00 0.66 4.10
N TRP A 211 8.58 1.23 5.16
CA TRP A 211 9.35 2.47 5.09
C TRP A 211 10.59 2.31 4.21
N PHE A 212 11.38 1.26 4.45
CA PHE A 212 12.54 0.94 3.63
C PHE A 212 12.15 0.58 2.20
N TRP A 213 11.06 -0.17 2.00
CA TRP A 213 10.50 -0.44 0.68
C TRP A 213 10.22 0.86 -0.09
N TYR A 214 9.58 1.84 0.56
CA TYR A 214 9.27 3.12 -0.06
C TYR A 214 10.54 3.90 -0.42
N GLY A 215 11.53 3.92 0.48
CA GLY A 215 12.84 4.52 0.22
C GLY A 215 13.53 3.89 -0.99
N LEU A 216 13.64 2.55 -1.03
CA LEU A 216 14.21 1.81 -2.15
C LEU A 216 13.46 2.08 -3.46
N TRP A 217 12.12 2.08 -3.41
CA TRP A 217 11.27 2.35 -4.56
C TRP A 217 11.54 3.74 -5.17
N ILE A 218 11.66 4.78 -4.33
CA ILE A 218 11.98 6.14 -4.78
C ILE A 218 13.39 6.20 -5.39
N MET A 219 14.39 5.62 -4.73
CA MET A 219 15.77 5.66 -5.19
C MET A 219 15.91 5.01 -6.56
N ALA A 220 15.32 3.82 -6.74
CA ALA A 220 15.29 3.13 -8.03
C ALA A 220 14.54 3.95 -9.09
N ARG A 221 13.41 4.57 -8.73
CA ARG A 221 12.67 5.45 -9.65
C ARG A 221 13.53 6.60 -10.19
N PHE A 222 14.29 7.27 -9.31
CA PHE A 222 15.17 8.35 -9.75
C PHE A 222 16.36 7.84 -10.57
N TYR A 223 16.90 6.68 -10.22
CA TYR A 223 17.94 6.03 -11.02
C TYR A 223 17.50 5.75 -12.46
N PHE A 224 16.22 5.39 -12.67
CA PHE A 224 15.67 5.16 -14.01
C PHE A 224 15.38 6.43 -14.82
N THR A 225 15.37 7.60 -14.19
CA THR A 225 15.11 8.86 -14.89
C THR A 225 16.39 9.32 -15.60
N PRO A 226 16.32 9.93 -16.80
CA PRO A 226 17.52 10.43 -17.49
C PRO A 226 18.34 11.43 -16.68
N ALA A 227 17.69 12.20 -15.81
CA ALA A 227 18.32 13.13 -14.88
C ALA A 227 19.09 12.44 -13.73
N GLY A 228 18.89 11.13 -13.55
CA GLY A 228 19.46 10.35 -12.47
C GLY A 228 19.07 10.83 -11.08
N ILE A 229 19.90 10.47 -10.10
CA ILE A 229 19.76 10.89 -8.70
C ILE A 229 20.39 12.29 -8.53
N ASN A 230 19.55 13.29 -8.23
CA ASN A 230 20.03 14.61 -7.85
C ASN A 230 20.24 14.67 -6.33
N TRP A 231 21.46 14.33 -5.89
CA TRP A 231 21.82 14.27 -4.48
C TRP A 231 21.61 15.57 -3.70
N LYS A 232 21.74 16.74 -4.33
CA LYS A 232 21.51 18.04 -3.66
C LYS A 232 20.05 18.20 -3.23
N LYS A 233 19.10 17.80 -4.09
CA LYS A 233 17.67 17.88 -3.77
C LYS A 233 17.20 16.71 -2.90
N GLN A 234 17.78 15.53 -3.10
CA GLN A 234 17.34 14.30 -2.44
C GLN A 234 17.95 14.10 -1.04
N SER A 235 19.12 14.69 -0.76
CA SER A 235 19.73 14.64 0.57
C SER A 235 18.82 15.24 1.65
N VAL A 236 18.19 16.38 1.38
CA VAL A 236 17.22 16.99 2.32
C VAL A 236 16.07 16.04 2.60
N PHE A 237 15.52 15.39 1.56
CA PHE A 237 14.46 14.39 1.73
C PHE A 237 14.94 13.21 2.58
N LEU A 238 16.13 12.66 2.30
CA LEU A 238 16.69 11.53 3.05
C LEU A 238 17.00 11.90 4.51
N ILE A 239 17.54 13.11 4.77
CA ILE A 239 17.82 13.60 6.13
C ILE A 239 16.52 13.75 6.90
N VAL A 240 15.51 14.40 6.32
CA VAL A 240 14.21 14.56 6.98
C VAL A 240 13.57 13.20 7.27
N ASN A 241 13.60 12.26 6.32
CA ASN A 241 13.10 10.90 6.55
C ASN A 241 13.91 10.16 7.62
N GLY A 242 15.24 10.30 7.62
CA GLY A 242 16.12 9.68 8.62
C GLY A 242 15.84 10.21 10.02
N VAL A 243 15.69 11.52 10.18
CA VAL A 243 15.30 12.16 11.45
C VAL A 243 13.92 11.69 11.89
N LEU A 244 12.93 11.66 11.00
CA LEU A 244 11.58 11.18 11.32
C LEU A 244 11.58 9.70 11.73
N LEU A 245 12.37 8.86 11.04
CA LEU A 245 12.53 7.46 11.39
C LEU A 245 13.19 7.31 12.77
N PHE A 246 14.22 8.10 13.05
CA PHE A 246 14.90 8.11 14.34
C PHE A 246 13.96 8.53 15.48
N LEU A 247 13.20 9.62 15.29
CA LEU A 247 12.20 10.06 16.26
C LEU A 247 11.11 8.99 16.47
N PHE A 248 10.65 8.36 15.38
CA PHE A 248 9.70 7.24 15.47
C PHE A 248 10.26 6.08 16.30
N LEU A 249 11.50 5.67 16.05
CA LEU A 249 12.16 4.62 16.82
C LEU A 249 12.35 5.00 18.29
N MET A 250 12.69 6.25 18.60
CA MET A 250 12.86 6.70 19.98
C MET A 250 11.55 6.77 20.77
N PHE A 251 10.49 7.31 20.17
CA PHE A 251 9.25 7.62 20.91
C PHE A 251 8.16 6.56 20.78
N VAL A 252 8.17 5.79 19.69
CA VAL A 252 7.10 4.83 19.37
C VAL A 252 7.59 3.40 19.48
N ALA A 253 8.83 3.11 19.07
CA ALA A 253 9.34 1.74 19.14
C ALA A 253 9.60 1.35 20.60
N ARG A 254 8.68 0.57 21.16
CA ARG A 254 8.91 -0.15 22.41
C ARG A 254 9.59 -1.47 22.08
N TRP A 255 10.80 -1.64 22.60
CA TRP A 255 11.54 -2.89 22.57
C TRP A 255 10.76 -3.92 23.41
N ARG A 256 10.66 -5.14 22.88
CA ARG A 256 10.11 -6.29 23.61
C ARG A 256 11.10 -6.82 24.63
#